data_AF-A0A2A4CD99-F1
#
_entry.id   AF-A0A2A4CD99-F1
#
_cell.length_a   1.000
_cell.length_b   1.000
_cell.length_c   1.000
_cell.angle_alpha   90.00
_cell.angle_beta   90.00
_cell.angle_gamma   90.00
#
_symmetry.space_group_name_H-M   'P 1'
#
loop_
_entity.id
_entity.type
_entity.pdbx_description
1 polymer ?
#
loop_
_entity_poly.entity_id
_entity_poly.type
_entity_poly.pdbx_seq_one_letter_code
_entity_poly.pdbx_strand_id
1 'polypeptide(L)'
;MAPNPLSAKPARYTQTAIALHWLIALLIVCGFALGWVMTDIPGFTPTKLKYFSWHKWIGVTAFALAVVRVLWRATHAAPPLPGSTPAWQRAVSHGVHILLYVLMLVIPVTGYLYSSASNIPVVYLGIVPLPRLIDPDPVLKETFKTLHVSLNYILLALVSLHVLAAIKHQLLDRDGLLSRMLPFAK
;
A
#
# COMPACT_ATOMS: atom_id res chain seq x y z
N MET A 1 -47.03 6.08 0.11
CA MET A 1 -46.31 4.97 -0.54
C MET A 1 -44.94 4.89 0.12
N ALA A 2 -44.75 3.96 1.07
CA ALA A 2 -43.46 3.82 1.75
C ALA A 2 -42.43 3.24 0.76
N PRO A 3 -41.20 3.78 0.66
CA PRO A 3 -40.18 3.22 -0.22
C PRO A 3 -39.87 1.77 0.17
N ASN A 4 -39.86 0.90 -0.84
CA ASN A 4 -39.61 -0.53 -0.73
C ASN A 4 -38.20 -0.78 -0.15
N PRO A 5 -38.04 -1.47 1.00
CA PRO A 5 -36.73 -1.67 1.65
C PRO A 5 -35.78 -2.63 0.91
N LEU A 6 -36.21 -3.21 -0.22
CA LEU A 6 -35.47 -4.24 -0.96
C LEU A 6 -34.58 -3.73 -2.11
N SER A 7 -34.24 -2.44 -2.18
CA SER A 7 -33.41 -1.88 -3.28
C SER A 7 -32.30 -0.92 -2.82
N ALA A 8 -31.81 -1.04 -1.59
CA ALA A 8 -30.59 -0.33 -1.22
C ALA A 8 -29.39 -1.11 -1.77
N LYS A 9 -28.88 -0.72 -2.95
CA LYS A 9 -27.57 -1.19 -3.41
C LYS A 9 -26.56 -0.97 -2.26
N PRO A 10 -25.70 -1.96 -1.93
CA PRO A 10 -24.71 -1.77 -0.90
C PRO A 10 -23.90 -0.52 -1.23
N ALA A 11 -23.82 0.42 -0.27
CA ALA A 11 -23.10 1.66 -0.45
C ALA A 11 -21.66 1.33 -0.91
N ARG A 12 -21.28 1.88 -2.07
CA ARG A 12 -20.01 1.61 -2.74
C ARG A 12 -19.03 2.74 -2.48
N TYR A 13 -17.74 2.45 -2.54
CA TYR A 13 -16.73 3.51 -2.49
C TYR A 13 -16.80 4.38 -3.74
N THR A 14 -16.35 5.63 -3.65
CA THR A 14 -16.22 6.50 -4.81
C THR A 14 -15.24 5.91 -5.83
N GLN A 15 -15.45 6.20 -7.12
CA GLN A 15 -14.56 5.68 -8.17
C GLN A 15 -13.09 6.07 -7.95
N THR A 16 -12.84 7.27 -7.43
CA THR A 16 -11.50 7.73 -7.02
C THR A 16 -10.89 6.83 -5.94
N ALA A 17 -11.65 6.48 -4.89
CA ALA A 17 -11.16 5.61 -3.82
C ALA A 17 -10.84 4.20 -4.34
N ILE A 18 -11.62 3.70 -5.29
CA ILE A 18 -11.41 2.40 -5.94
C ILE A 18 -10.15 2.45 -6.81
N ALA A 19 -10.02 3.46 -7.67
CA ALA A 19 -8.85 3.64 -8.53
C ALA A 19 -7.55 3.75 -7.73
N LEU A 20 -7.54 4.61 -6.68
CA LEU A 20 -6.40 4.73 -5.77
C LEU A 20 -6.07 3.40 -5.08
N HIS A 21 -7.08 2.62 -4.67
CA HIS A 21 -6.86 1.33 -4.01
C HIS A 21 -6.11 0.37 -4.92
N TRP A 22 -6.63 0.14 -6.13
CA TRP A 22 -6.07 -0.84 -7.05
C TRP A 22 -4.73 -0.40 -7.63
N LEU A 23 -4.55 0.89 -7.91
CA LEU A 23 -3.27 1.40 -8.39
C LEU A 23 -2.18 1.23 -7.33
N ILE A 24 -2.46 1.56 -6.06
CA ILE A 24 -1.50 1.35 -4.97
C ILE A 24 -1.26 -0.14 -4.73
N ALA A 25 -2.30 -0.98 -4.75
CA ALA A 25 -2.14 -2.43 -4.60
C ALA A 25 -1.23 -3.02 -5.69
N LEU A 26 -1.43 -2.62 -6.94
CA LEU A 26 -0.56 -3.01 -8.06
C LEU A 26 0.88 -2.55 -7.84
N LEU A 27 1.09 -1.29 -7.47
CA LEU A 27 2.42 -0.75 -7.20
C LEU A 27 3.12 -1.46 -6.06
N ILE A 28 2.41 -1.82 -4.99
CA ILE A 28 2.97 -2.59 -3.86
C ILE A 28 3.42 -3.98 -4.34
N VAL A 29 2.58 -4.69 -5.11
CA VAL A 29 2.93 -6.02 -5.64
C VAL A 29 4.15 -5.95 -6.57
N CYS A 30 4.15 -5.01 -7.52
CA CYS A 30 5.28 -4.80 -8.43
C CYS A 30 6.54 -4.36 -7.69
N GLY A 31 6.42 -3.47 -6.71
CA GLY A 31 7.52 -2.99 -5.88
C GLY A 31 8.15 -4.10 -5.06
N PHE A 32 7.34 -4.96 -4.43
CA PHE A 32 7.80 -6.12 -3.67
C PHE A 32 8.50 -7.13 -4.58
N ALA A 33 7.90 -7.47 -5.73
CA ALA A 33 8.50 -8.39 -6.70
C ALA A 33 9.86 -7.87 -7.21
N LEU A 34 9.94 -6.57 -7.55
CA LEU A 34 11.22 -5.95 -7.91
C LEU A 34 12.22 -5.94 -6.76
N GLY A 35 11.74 -5.73 -5.53
CA GLY A 35 12.57 -5.80 -4.33
C GLY A 35 13.25 -7.15 -4.17
N TRP A 36 12.49 -8.24 -4.39
CA TRP A 36 13.01 -9.59 -4.37
C TRP A 36 14.06 -9.84 -5.46
N VAL A 37 13.74 -9.47 -6.70
CA VAL A 37 14.64 -9.67 -7.86
C VAL A 37 15.91 -8.85 -7.72
N MET A 38 15.80 -7.57 -7.34
CA MET A 38 16.96 -6.67 -7.29
C MET A 38 17.99 -7.07 -6.23
N THR A 39 17.55 -7.67 -5.13
CA THR A 39 18.45 -8.13 -4.06
C THR A 39 19.21 -9.39 -4.44
N ASP A 40 18.65 -10.23 -5.30
CA ASP A 40 19.23 -11.51 -5.73
C ASP A 40 20.28 -11.35 -6.85
N ILE A 41 20.28 -10.23 -7.58
CA ILE A 41 21.28 -9.95 -8.62
C ILE A 41 22.68 -9.85 -7.97
N PRO A 42 23.65 -10.70 -8.33
CA PRO A 42 24.98 -10.69 -7.72
C PRO A 42 25.82 -9.49 -8.18
N GLY A 43 26.74 -9.08 -7.31
CA GLY A 43 27.69 -7.99 -7.59
C GLY A 43 27.07 -6.61 -7.71
N PHE A 44 27.88 -5.66 -8.19
CA PHE A 44 27.48 -4.28 -8.48
C PHE A 44 27.48 -4.06 -9.98
N THR A 45 26.34 -4.32 -10.62
CA THR A 45 26.18 -4.27 -12.07
C THR A 45 25.24 -3.14 -12.50
N PRO A 46 25.36 -2.62 -13.75
CA PRO A 46 24.41 -1.65 -14.29
C PRO A 46 22.97 -2.15 -14.24
N THR A 47 22.76 -3.45 -14.46
CA THR A 47 21.45 -4.11 -14.33
C THR A 47 20.91 -3.98 -12.92
N LYS A 48 21.70 -4.29 -11.88
CA LYS A 48 21.26 -4.14 -10.49
C LYS A 48 20.84 -2.70 -10.18
N LEU A 49 21.66 -1.73 -10.56
CA LEU A 49 21.35 -0.31 -10.37
C LEU A 49 20.06 0.14 -11.05
N LYS A 50 19.79 -0.39 -12.26
CA LYS A 50 18.55 -0.13 -13.00
C LYS A 50 17.32 -0.65 -12.25
N TYR A 51 17.37 -1.88 -11.73
CA TYR A 51 16.27 -2.45 -10.93
C TYR A 51 16.04 -1.68 -9.63
N PHE A 52 17.12 -1.28 -8.93
CA PHE A 52 17.00 -0.40 -7.77
C PHE A 52 16.36 0.95 -8.11
N SER A 53 16.66 1.52 -9.28
CA SER A 53 16.05 2.77 -9.74
C SER A 53 14.54 2.58 -9.98
N TRP A 54 14.14 1.52 -10.67
CA TRP A 54 12.73 1.19 -10.87
C TRP A 54 11.97 0.98 -9.56
N HIS A 55 12.57 0.26 -8.62
CA HIS A 55 12.00 0.06 -7.28
C HIS A 55 11.81 1.41 -6.55
N LYS A 56 12.81 2.30 -6.59
CA LYS A 56 12.70 3.65 -6.02
C LYS A 56 11.59 4.47 -6.67
N TRP A 57 11.43 4.41 -7.99
CA TRP A 57 10.37 5.13 -8.69
C TRP A 57 8.99 4.65 -8.24
N ILE A 58 8.78 3.33 -8.17
CA ILE A 58 7.55 2.75 -7.64
C ILE A 58 7.30 3.19 -6.20
N GLY A 59 8.33 3.17 -5.35
CA GLY A 59 8.22 3.61 -3.95
C GLY A 59 7.76 5.06 -3.82
N VAL A 60 8.35 5.98 -4.60
CA VAL A 60 7.95 7.40 -4.63
C VAL A 60 6.52 7.57 -5.13
N THR A 61 6.14 6.89 -6.22
CA THR A 61 4.78 6.96 -6.78
C THR A 61 3.75 6.40 -5.80
N ALA A 62 4.03 5.25 -5.19
CA ALA A 62 3.15 4.61 -4.22
C ALA A 62 2.97 5.49 -2.98
N PHE A 63 4.04 6.14 -2.50
CA PHE A 63 3.96 7.09 -1.39
C PHE A 63 3.05 8.27 -1.71
N ALA A 64 3.25 8.93 -2.86
CA ALA A 64 2.43 10.07 -3.27
C ALA A 64 0.94 9.70 -3.37
N LEU A 65 0.64 8.56 -4.01
CA LEU A 65 -0.74 8.06 -4.11
C LEU A 65 -1.31 7.65 -2.75
N ALA A 66 -0.50 7.07 -1.87
CA ALA A 66 -0.93 6.72 -0.52
C ALA A 66 -1.29 7.96 0.31
N VAL A 67 -0.52 9.04 0.21
CA VAL A 67 -0.87 10.33 0.83
C VAL A 67 -2.22 10.83 0.31
N VAL A 68 -2.40 10.86 -1.01
CA VAL A 68 -3.69 11.25 -1.63
C VAL A 68 -4.83 10.35 -1.14
N ARG A 69 -4.60 9.03 -1.02
CA ARG A 69 -5.58 8.08 -0.52
C ARG A 69 -5.96 8.34 0.95
N VAL A 70 -4.99 8.64 1.81
CA VAL A 70 -5.24 8.97 3.22
C VAL A 70 -6.07 10.25 3.33
N LEU A 71 -5.69 11.30 2.59
CA LEU A 71 -6.46 12.55 2.53
C LEU A 71 -7.87 12.34 1.98
N TRP A 72 -8.01 11.51 0.96
CA TRP A 72 -9.32 11.14 0.39
C TRP A 72 -10.20 10.42 1.42
N ARG A 73 -9.63 9.46 2.16
CA ARG A 73 -10.35 8.73 3.21
C ARG A 73 -10.72 9.63 4.40
N ALA A 74 -9.91 10.65 4.71
CA ALA A 74 -10.21 11.61 5.77
C ALA A 74 -11.37 12.55 5.40
N THR A 75 -11.53 12.84 4.12
CA THR A 75 -12.56 13.77 3.60
C THR A 75 -13.83 13.07 3.13
N HIS A 76 -13.78 11.76 2.86
CA HIS A 76 -14.92 10.99 2.35
C HIS A 76 -15.23 9.80 3.25
N ALA A 77 -16.48 9.74 3.75
CA ALA A 77 -16.95 8.66 4.60
C ALA A 77 -16.88 7.31 3.86
N ALA A 78 -16.37 6.29 4.55
CA ALA A 78 -16.41 4.92 4.06
C ALA A 78 -17.84 4.37 4.17
N PRO A 79 -18.30 3.55 3.21
CA PRO A 79 -19.56 2.83 3.33
C PRO A 79 -19.64 2.03 4.64
N PRO A 80 -20.79 2.06 5.35
CA PRO A 80 -20.93 1.35 6.61
C PRO A 80 -20.81 -0.16 6.42
N LEU A 81 -20.13 -0.84 7.35
CA LEU A 81 -20.10 -2.31 7.38
C LEU A 81 -21.51 -2.88 7.56
N PRO A 82 -21.79 -4.10 7.05
CA PRO A 82 -23.07 -4.77 7.32
C PRO A 82 -23.40 -4.80 8.82
N GLY A 83 -24.67 -4.56 9.17
CA GLY A 83 -25.10 -4.56 10.57
C GLY A 83 -24.86 -5.89 11.29
N SER A 84 -24.81 -6.99 10.54
CA SER A 84 -24.50 -8.34 11.00
C SER A 84 -23.02 -8.59 11.33
N THR A 85 -22.10 -7.70 10.95
CA THR A 85 -20.67 -7.88 11.24
C THR A 85 -20.42 -7.78 12.75
N PRO A 86 -19.84 -8.80 13.42
CA PRO A 86 -19.54 -8.75 14.85
C PRO A 86 -18.65 -7.57 15.24
N ALA A 87 -18.83 -7.01 16.43
CA ALA A 87 -18.08 -5.84 16.89
C ALA A 87 -16.55 -6.05 16.86
N TRP A 88 -16.08 -7.24 17.21
CA TRP A 88 -14.66 -7.60 17.16
C TRP A 88 -14.12 -7.59 15.71
N GLN A 89 -14.88 -8.05 14.72
CA GLN A 89 -14.47 -8.01 13.31
C GLN A 89 -14.38 -6.56 12.81
N ARG A 90 -15.31 -5.68 13.24
CA ARG A 90 -15.23 -4.25 12.91
C ARG A 90 -13.98 -3.61 13.48
N ALA A 91 -13.66 -3.88 14.75
CA ALA A 91 -12.47 -3.36 15.41
C ALA A 91 -11.18 -3.84 14.73
N VAL A 92 -11.07 -5.14 14.44
CA VAL A 92 -9.93 -5.72 13.74
C VAL A 92 -9.80 -5.14 12.32
N SER A 93 -10.90 -5.02 11.58
CA SER A 93 -10.91 -4.41 10.25
C SER A 93 -10.38 -2.97 10.30
N HIS A 94 -10.84 -2.15 11.24
CA HIS A 94 -10.31 -0.79 11.41
C HIS A 94 -8.82 -0.79 11.76
N GLY A 95 -8.38 -1.64 12.69
CA GLY A 95 -6.97 -1.76 13.07
C GLY A 95 -6.07 -2.14 11.89
N VAL A 96 -6.47 -3.14 11.11
CA VAL A 96 -5.73 -3.56 9.91
C VAL A 96 -5.66 -2.43 8.89
N HIS A 97 -6.75 -1.70 8.63
CA HIS A 97 -6.72 -0.58 7.70
C HIS A 97 -5.80 0.55 8.17
N ILE A 98 -5.84 0.91 9.45
CA ILE A 98 -4.94 1.93 10.02
C ILE A 98 -3.49 1.48 9.84
N LEU A 99 -3.17 0.22 10.18
CA LEU A 99 -1.82 -0.30 10.07
C LEU A 99 -1.33 -0.34 8.62
N LEU A 100 -2.19 -0.75 7.67
CA LEU A 100 -1.87 -0.67 6.25
C LEU A 100 -1.57 0.78 5.81
N TYR A 101 -2.37 1.76 6.24
CA TYR A 101 -2.10 3.17 5.93
C TYR A 101 -0.76 3.65 6.48
N VAL A 102 -0.47 3.33 7.74
CA VAL A 102 0.81 3.69 8.36
C VAL A 102 1.97 3.05 7.60
N LEU A 103 1.90 1.75 7.31
CA LEU A 103 2.96 1.04 6.60
C LEU A 103 3.19 1.56 5.17
N MET A 104 2.11 1.86 4.43
CA MET A 104 2.21 2.44 3.08
C MET A 104 2.92 3.80 3.06
N LEU A 105 2.93 4.55 4.16
CA LEU A 105 3.65 5.82 4.29
C LEU A 105 5.07 5.63 4.84
N VAL A 106 5.22 4.83 5.89
CA VAL A 106 6.49 4.66 6.60
C VAL A 106 7.50 3.88 5.75
N ILE A 107 7.08 2.85 5.01
CA ILE A 107 7.99 2.02 4.21
C ILE A 107 8.73 2.83 3.13
N PRO A 108 8.06 3.65 2.30
CA PRO A 108 8.76 4.49 1.34
C PRO A 108 9.70 5.50 2.02
N VAL A 109 9.31 6.06 3.17
CA VAL A 109 10.15 6.99 3.93
C VAL A 109 11.42 6.30 4.42
N THR A 110 11.32 5.11 5.01
CA THR A 110 12.52 4.36 5.44
C THR A 110 13.40 3.95 4.25
N GLY A 111 12.81 3.61 3.11
CA GLY A 111 13.55 3.32 1.88
C GLY A 111 14.28 4.55 1.32
N TYR A 112 13.66 5.72 1.40
CA TYR A 112 14.26 6.98 0.98
C TYR A 112 15.43 7.39 1.89
N LEU A 113 15.26 7.24 3.21
CA LEU A 113 16.30 7.47 4.20
C LEU A 113 17.45 6.48 4.05
N TYR A 114 17.16 5.21 3.76
CA TYR A 114 18.18 4.22 3.41
C TYR A 114 19.01 4.64 2.19
N SER A 115 18.37 5.14 1.12
CA SER A 115 19.07 5.65 -0.06
C SER A 115 19.96 6.86 0.28
N SER A 116 19.45 7.78 1.12
CA SER A 116 20.17 8.96 1.58
C SER A 116 21.43 8.59 2.39
N ALA A 117 21.27 7.72 3.39
CA ALA A 117 22.38 7.21 4.21
C ALA A 117 23.40 6.38 3.40
N SER A 118 22.98 5.76 2.29
CA SER A 118 23.86 5.03 1.37
C SER A 118 24.66 5.93 0.43
N ASN A 119 24.49 7.25 0.49
CA ASN A 119 25.01 8.20 -0.49
C ASN A 119 24.57 7.93 -1.94
N ILE A 120 23.39 7.33 -2.13
CA ILE A 120 22.85 7.05 -3.46
C ILE A 120 21.68 7.99 -3.72
N PRO A 121 21.76 8.90 -4.70
CA PRO A 121 20.66 9.82 -4.99
C PRO A 121 19.42 9.05 -5.47
N VAL A 122 18.25 9.63 -5.21
CA VAL A 122 16.98 9.19 -5.78
C VAL A 122 16.66 10.14 -6.93
N VAL A 123 16.87 9.70 -8.16
CA VAL A 123 16.49 10.45 -9.37
C VAL A 123 15.18 9.86 -9.89
N TYR A 124 14.06 10.50 -9.55
CA TYR A 124 12.73 10.05 -9.89
C TYR A 124 12.53 10.07 -11.41
N LEU A 125 12.14 8.92 -11.97
CA LEU A 125 12.03 8.65 -13.41
C LEU A 125 13.31 8.92 -14.22
N GLY A 126 14.46 9.07 -13.56
CA GLY A 126 15.71 9.47 -14.19
C GLY A 126 15.77 10.95 -14.58
N ILE A 127 14.77 11.75 -14.20
CA ILE A 127 14.63 13.15 -14.62
C ILE A 127 14.74 14.10 -13.42
N VAL A 128 14.07 13.78 -12.31
CA VAL A 128 13.94 14.70 -11.17
C VAL A 128 14.82 14.21 -10.01
N PRO A 129 15.97 14.84 -9.73
CA PRO A 129 16.76 14.53 -8.54
C PRO A 129 16.01 15.01 -7.30
N LEU A 130 15.67 14.08 -6.41
CA LEU A 130 15.04 14.41 -5.14
C LEU A 130 16.12 14.76 -4.09
N PRO A 131 15.83 15.71 -3.18
CA PRO A 131 16.82 16.20 -2.21
C PRO A 131 17.20 15.13 -1.20
N ARG A 132 18.47 15.04 -0.86
CA ARG A 132 18.91 14.18 0.25
C ARG A 132 18.39 14.76 1.57
N LEU A 133 17.79 13.92 2.41
CA LEU A 133 17.20 14.35 3.69
C LEU A 133 18.17 14.23 4.87
N ILE A 134 19.16 13.35 4.77
CA ILE A 134 20.18 13.09 5.81
C ILE A 134 21.52 12.84 5.15
N ASP A 135 22.61 13.13 5.85
CA ASP A 135 23.95 12.84 5.35
C ASP A 135 24.25 11.34 5.31
N PRO A 136 25.21 10.91 4.46
CA PRO A 136 25.68 9.53 4.44
C PRO A 136 26.21 9.09 5.80
N ASP A 137 25.70 7.97 6.31
CA ASP A 137 26.07 7.41 7.61
C ASP A 137 25.96 5.87 7.54
N PRO A 138 27.06 5.12 7.75
CA PRO A 138 27.06 3.66 7.68
C PRO A 138 26.14 2.97 8.70
N VAL A 139 25.98 3.53 9.90
CA VAL A 139 25.11 3.00 10.95
C VAL A 139 23.66 3.19 10.54
N LEU A 140 23.28 4.42 10.18
CA LEU A 140 21.91 4.71 9.74
C LEU A 140 21.55 3.94 8.47
N LYS A 141 22.51 3.71 7.57
CA LYS A 141 22.31 2.88 6.39
C LYS A 141 21.83 1.48 6.75
N GLU A 142 22.53 0.75 7.61
CA GLU A 142 22.12 -0.61 7.99
C GLU A 142 20.84 -0.61 8.83
N THR A 143 20.62 0.41 9.67
CA THR A 143 19.37 0.59 10.42
C THR A 143 18.18 0.76 9.49
N PHE A 144 18.23 1.71 8.54
CA PHE A 144 17.11 1.97 7.63
C PHE A 144 16.88 0.82 6.64
N LYS A 145 17.94 0.13 6.21
CA LYS A 145 17.82 -1.10 5.41
C LYS A 145 17.05 -2.18 6.18
N THR A 146 17.45 -2.45 7.42
CA THR A 146 16.79 -3.44 8.27
C THR A 146 15.33 -3.08 8.50
N LEU A 147 15.05 -1.83 8.90
CA LEU A 147 13.69 -1.33 9.07
C LEU A 147 12.87 -1.46 7.79
N HIS A 148 13.39 -1.03 6.66
CA HIS A 148 12.69 -1.09 5.39
C HIS A 148 12.31 -2.53 5.01
N VAL A 149 13.26 -3.47 5.12
CA VAL A 149 13.02 -4.89 4.82
C VAL A 149 12.01 -5.51 5.80
N SER A 150 12.21 -5.32 7.11
CA SER A 150 11.31 -5.87 8.13
C SER A 150 9.88 -5.35 7.98
N LEU A 151 9.71 -4.04 7.74
CA LEU A 151 8.39 -3.44 7.52
C LEU A 151 7.71 -3.96 6.25
N ASN A 152 8.47 -4.23 5.17
CA ASN A 152 7.91 -4.84 3.96
C ASN A 152 7.40 -6.27 4.21
N TYR A 153 8.07 -7.08 5.03
CA TYR A 153 7.55 -8.41 5.41
C TYR A 153 6.30 -8.32 6.29
N ILE A 154 6.23 -7.34 7.19
CA ILE A 154 5.01 -7.07 7.97
C ILE A 154 3.87 -6.65 7.05
N LEU A 155 4.13 -5.77 6.08
CA LEU A 155 3.15 -5.35 5.07
C LEU A 155 2.68 -6.56 4.25
N LEU A 156 3.58 -7.43 3.79
CA LEU A 156 3.23 -8.64 3.05
C LEU A 156 2.28 -9.54 3.86
N ALA A 157 2.58 -9.78 5.13
CA ALA A 157 1.73 -10.57 6.01
C ALA A 157 0.33 -9.95 6.15
N LEU A 158 0.26 -8.63 6.38
CA LEU A 158 -1.02 -7.92 6.53
C LEU A 158 -1.83 -7.85 5.25
N VAL A 159 -1.18 -7.63 4.10
CA VAL A 159 -1.84 -7.68 2.79
C VAL A 159 -2.39 -9.08 2.53
N SER A 160 -1.63 -10.13 2.86
CA SER A 160 -2.10 -11.51 2.72
C SER A 160 -3.33 -11.76 3.58
N LEU A 161 -3.30 -11.36 4.85
CA LEU A 161 -4.47 -11.46 5.74
C LEU A 161 -5.66 -10.63 5.24
N HIS A 162 -5.42 -9.43 4.73
CA HIS A 162 -6.44 -8.56 4.16
C HIS A 162 -7.14 -9.21 2.95
N VAL A 163 -6.35 -9.78 2.02
CA VAL A 163 -6.88 -10.49 0.86
C VAL A 163 -7.64 -11.76 1.27
N LEU A 164 -7.09 -12.55 2.19
CA LEU A 164 -7.76 -13.75 2.71
C LEU A 164 -9.10 -13.40 3.39
N ALA A 165 -9.15 -12.31 4.15
CA ALA A 165 -10.39 -11.83 4.74
C ALA A 165 -11.40 -11.43 3.65
N ALA A 166 -10.97 -10.69 2.62
CA ALA A 166 -11.85 -10.31 1.51
C ALA A 166 -12.41 -11.54 0.76
N ILE A 167 -11.58 -12.57 0.55
CA ILE A 167 -11.98 -13.85 -0.05
C ILE A 167 -12.97 -14.59 0.86
N LYS A 168 -12.71 -14.66 2.17
CA LYS A 168 -13.64 -15.24 3.15
C LYS A 168 -15.01 -14.56 3.08
N HIS A 169 -15.03 -13.22 3.09
CA HIS A 169 -16.27 -12.44 2.99
C HIS A 169 -17.03 -12.72 1.68
N GLN A 170 -16.30 -12.88 0.57
CA GLN A 170 -16.90 -13.19 -0.73
C GLN A 170 -17.45 -14.61 -0.83
N LEU A 171 -16.72 -15.61 -0.35
CA LEU A 171 -17.02 -17.03 -0.58
C LEU A 171 -17.87 -17.66 0.53
N LEU A 172 -17.57 -17.34 1.80
CA LEU A 172 -18.22 -17.91 2.98
C LEU A 172 -19.35 -17.01 3.48
N ASP A 173 -19.05 -15.76 3.79
CA ASP A 173 -20.05 -14.87 4.41
C ASP A 173 -21.07 -14.35 3.38
N ARG A 174 -20.67 -14.28 2.10
CA ARG A 174 -21.49 -13.86 0.94
C ARG A 174 -22.21 -12.52 1.16
N ASP A 175 -21.55 -11.61 1.89
CA ASP A 175 -22.11 -10.33 2.31
C ASP A 175 -21.95 -9.20 1.27
N GLY A 176 -21.35 -9.52 0.12
CA GLY A 176 -21.12 -8.57 -0.96
C GLY A 176 -20.06 -7.50 -0.65
N LEU A 177 -19.26 -7.65 0.41
CA LEU A 177 -18.28 -6.65 0.83
C LEU A 177 -17.26 -6.31 -0.27
N LEU A 178 -16.79 -7.32 -1.02
CA LEU A 178 -15.83 -7.14 -2.11
C LEU A 178 -16.38 -6.26 -3.25
N SER A 179 -17.69 -6.36 -3.53
CA SER A 179 -18.34 -5.57 -4.60
C SER A 179 -18.20 -4.07 -4.41
N ARG A 180 -17.99 -3.62 -3.17
CA ARG A 180 -17.81 -2.21 -2.82
C ARG A 180 -16.48 -1.64 -3.31
N MET A 181 -15.49 -2.50 -3.58
CA MET A 181 -14.16 -2.12 -4.07
C MET A 181 -13.85 -2.61 -5.49
N LEU A 182 -14.70 -3.41 -6.11
CA LEU A 182 -14.49 -3.83 -7.50
C LEU A 182 -14.75 -2.66 -8.47
N PRO A 183 -13.90 -2.41 -9.48
CA PRO A 183 -14.10 -1.32 -10.45
C PRO A 183 -15.31 -1.55 -11.37
N PHE A 184 -15.61 -2.81 -11.71
CA PHE A 184 -16.64 -3.16 -12.70
C PHE A 184 -17.91 -3.82 -12.10
N ALA A 185 -18.04 -3.86 -10.77
CA ALA A 185 -19.26 -4.39 -10.14
C ALA A 185 -20.46 -3.47 -10.41
N LYS A 186 -21.57 -4.04 -10.88
CA LYS A 186 -22.85 -3.36 -11.18
C LYS A 186 -23.75 -3.26 -9.95
#